data_AF-A0A4Q4CSZ7-F1
#
_entry.id   AF-A0A4Q4CSZ7-F1
#
_cell.length_a   1.000
_cell.length_b   1.000
_cell.length_c   1.000
_cell.angle_alpha   90.00
_cell.angle_beta   90.00
_cell.angle_gamma   90.00
#
_symmetry.space_group_name_H-M   'P 1'
#
loop_
_entity.id
_entity.type
_entity.pdbx_description
1 polymer ?
#
loop_
_entity_poly.entity_id
_entity_poly.type
_entity_poly.pdbx_seq_one_letter_code
_entity_poly.pdbx_strand_id
1 'polypeptide(L)'
;MSNGPHTPAWAIALNVAQAAPRCGAKTRSRMVCAGPAMANGRCRMHGGTSAGPTTPAGLEACRQTCWKHGQRGAEARQAARERGAARR
;
A
#
# COMPACT_ATOMS: atom_id res chain seq x y z
N MET A 1 34.75 15.98 -27.19
CA MET A 1 33.82 14.86 -26.94
C MET A 1 34.28 14.19 -25.65
N SER A 2 33.48 14.24 -24.58
CA SER A 2 33.91 13.85 -23.23
C SER A 2 33.95 12.32 -23.09
N ASN A 3 35.10 11.70 -23.38
CA ASN A 3 35.34 10.26 -23.26
C ASN A 3 35.76 9.87 -21.83
N GLY A 4 34.97 10.26 -20.82
CA GLY A 4 35.13 9.78 -19.45
C GLY A 4 34.34 8.49 -19.21
N PRO A 5 34.70 7.65 -18.23
CA PRO A 5 33.90 6.48 -17.88
C PRO A 5 32.52 6.94 -17.39
N HIS A 6 31.51 6.77 -18.24
CA HIS A 6 30.13 7.12 -17.90
C HIS A 6 29.57 6.06 -16.95
N THR A 7 29.20 6.45 -15.73
CA THR A 7 28.48 5.54 -14.84
C THR A 7 27.14 5.19 -15.47
N PRO A 8 26.86 3.92 -15.75
CA PRO A 8 25.61 3.57 -16.38
C PRO A 8 24.44 3.85 -15.43
N ALA A 9 23.31 4.31 -15.98
CA ALA A 9 22.16 4.74 -15.19
C ALA A 9 21.65 3.67 -14.20
N TRP A 10 21.84 2.38 -14.50
CA TRP A 10 21.48 1.27 -13.62
C TRP A 10 22.29 1.26 -12.32
N ALA A 11 23.56 1.67 -12.33
CA ALA A 11 24.42 1.67 -11.16
C ALA A 11 24.02 2.79 -10.16
N ILE A 12 23.63 3.95 -10.69
CA ILE A 12 23.10 5.06 -9.88
C ILE A 12 21.76 4.64 -9.24
N ALA A 13 20.86 4.03 -10.01
CA ALA A 13 19.57 3.56 -9.52
C ALA A 13 19.73 2.48 -8.42
N LEU A 14 20.75 1.63 -8.51
CA LEU A 14 21.04 0.60 -7.51
C LEU A 14 21.44 1.21 -6.16
N ASN A 15 22.29 2.24 -6.13
CA ASN A 15 22.68 2.92 -4.90
C ASN A 15 21.48 3.55 -4.18
N VAL A 16 20.57 4.18 -4.93
CA VAL A 16 19.34 4.75 -4.37
C VAL A 16 18.45 3.65 -3.76
N ALA A 17 18.30 2.52 -4.45
CA ALA A 17 17.52 1.39 -3.95
C ALA A 17 18.15 0.74 -2.70
N GLN A 18 19.47 0.75 -2.56
CA GLN A 18 20.17 0.27 -1.36
C GLN A 18 20.02 1.22 -0.17
N ALA A 19 20.10 2.53 -0.40
CA ALA A 19 19.94 3.55 0.63
C ALA A 19 18.50 3.66 1.17
N ALA A 20 17.50 3.23 0.39
CA ALA A 20 16.11 3.27 0.81
C ALA A 20 15.84 2.41 2.07
N PRO A 21 14.95 2.85 2.98
CA PRO A 21 14.53 2.03 4.11
C PRO A 21 13.87 0.74 3.65
N ARG A 22 13.88 -0.29 4.49
CA ARG A 22 13.26 -1.59 4.16
C ARG A 22 11.76 -1.55 4.47
N CYS A 23 10.96 -2.21 3.62
CA CYS A 23 9.51 -2.22 3.73
C CYS A 23 8.97 -2.78 5.06
N GLY A 24 9.59 -3.81 5.62
CA GLY A 24 9.22 -4.39 6.92
C GLY A 24 7.83 -5.01 7.01
N ALA A 25 7.10 -5.18 5.90
CA ALA A 25 5.78 -5.85 5.90
C ALA A 25 5.97 -7.35 6.10
N LYS A 26 5.02 -8.00 6.80
CA LYS A 26 5.03 -9.45 6.98
C LYS A 26 4.74 -10.14 5.65
N THR A 27 5.67 -10.97 5.18
CA THR A 27 5.51 -11.78 3.96
C THR A 27 4.60 -12.99 4.21
N ARG A 28 4.19 -13.68 3.13
CA ARG A 28 3.46 -14.96 3.24
C ARG A 28 4.25 -16.03 3.99
N SER A 29 5.58 -16.01 3.90
CA SER A 29 6.49 -16.88 4.66
C SER A 29 6.74 -16.43 6.10
N ARG A 30 5.98 -15.43 6.61
CA ARG A 30 6.10 -14.86 7.97
C ARG A 30 7.41 -14.14 8.26
N MET A 31 8.21 -13.81 7.25
CA MET A 31 9.43 -12.99 7.41
C MET A 31 9.13 -11.51 7.18
N VAL A 32 10.09 -10.64 7.50
CA VAL A 32 10.02 -9.20 7.21
C VAL A 32 10.43 -8.92 5.77
N CYS A 33 9.68 -8.07 5.07
CA CYS A 33 9.98 -7.70 3.69
C CYS A 33 11.24 -6.82 3.60
N ALA A 34 12.25 -7.30 2.88
CA ALA A 34 13.52 -6.60 2.64
C ALA A 34 13.51 -5.71 1.38
N GLY A 35 12.37 -5.59 0.69
CA GLY A 35 12.25 -4.73 -0.49
C GLY A 35 12.43 -3.25 -0.11
N PRO A 36 13.01 -2.42 -1.00
CA PRO A 36 13.15 -1.00 -0.78
C PRO A 36 11.77 -0.35 -0.63
N ALA A 37 11.61 0.45 0.40
CA ALA A 37 10.39 1.20 0.65
C ALA A 37 10.30 2.40 -0.30
N MET A 38 9.08 2.68 -0.74
CA MET A 38 8.74 3.93 -1.42
C MET A 38 8.43 5.02 -0.37
N ALA A 39 8.02 6.21 -0.82
CA ALA A 39 7.67 7.32 0.07
C ALA A 39 6.58 6.98 1.11
N ASN A 40 5.72 6.00 0.83
CA ASN A 40 4.70 5.50 1.76
C ASN A 40 5.23 4.55 2.85
N GLY A 41 6.54 4.31 2.92
CA GLY A 41 7.18 3.43 3.90
C GLY A 41 7.05 1.92 3.59
N ARG A 42 6.42 1.53 2.48
CA ARG A 42 6.28 0.13 2.06
C ARG A 42 6.83 -0.07 0.65
N CYS A 43 7.21 -1.30 0.29
CA CYS A 43 7.67 -1.58 -1.07
C CYS A 43 6.49 -1.53 -2.06
N ARG A 44 6.79 -1.44 -3.36
CA ARG A 44 5.78 -1.44 -4.44
C ARG A 44 4.71 -2.53 -4.28
N MET A 45 5.12 -3.73 -3.87
CA MET A 45 4.21 -4.88 -3.76
C MET A 45 3.31 -4.84 -2.52
N HIS A 46 3.81 -4.34 -1.39
CA HIS A 46 3.02 -4.28 -0.14
C HIS A 46 2.30 -2.95 0.04
N GLY A 47 2.86 -1.86 -0.45
CA GLY A 47 2.34 -0.49 -0.31
C GLY A 47 1.46 -0.03 -1.46
N GLY A 48 1.48 -0.74 -2.60
CA GLY A 48 0.80 -0.31 -3.82
C GLY A 48 1.41 0.96 -4.42
N THR A 49 1.14 1.19 -5.72
CA THR A 49 1.64 2.38 -6.44
C THR A 49 0.73 3.59 -6.32
N SER A 50 -0.50 3.40 -5.84
CA SER A 50 -1.49 4.46 -5.66
C SER A 50 -1.57 4.87 -4.19
N ALA A 51 -1.76 6.16 -3.94
CA ALA A 51 -2.05 6.70 -2.61
C ALA A 51 -3.52 6.48 -2.18
N GLY A 52 -4.40 6.14 -3.13
CA GLY A 52 -5.85 6.14 -2.91
C GLY A 52 -6.47 7.55 -3.00
N PRO A 53 -7.79 7.69 -2.82
CA PRO A 53 -8.47 8.98 -2.81
C PRO A 53 -8.10 9.79 -1.57
N THR A 54 -7.58 11.00 -1.76
CA THR A 54 -7.25 11.93 -0.67
C THR A 54 -8.27 13.06 -0.53
N THR A 55 -9.14 13.27 -1.53
CA THR A 55 -10.17 14.31 -1.50
C THR A 55 -11.43 13.82 -0.78
N PRO A 56 -12.19 14.70 -0.11
CA PRO A 56 -13.47 14.33 0.51
C PRO A 56 -14.45 13.70 -0.49
N ALA A 57 -14.54 14.27 -1.70
CA ALA A 57 -15.39 13.74 -2.77
C ALA A 57 -14.95 12.34 -3.24
N GLY A 58 -13.64 12.10 -3.39
CA GLY A 58 -13.11 10.79 -3.79
C GLY A 58 -13.34 9.73 -2.71
N LEU A 59 -13.18 10.11 -1.44
CA LEU A 59 -13.49 9.23 -0.31
C LEU A 59 -14.97 8.87 -0.27
N GLU A 60 -15.86 9.82 -0.55
CA GLU A 60 -17.29 9.59 -0.59
C GLU A 60 -17.72 8.70 -1.77
N ALA A 61 -17.18 8.93 -2.96
CA ALA A 61 -17.39 8.06 -4.11
C ALA A 61 -16.97 6.60 -3.80
N CYS A 62 -15.83 6.40 -3.13
CA CYS A 62 -15.41 5.06 -2.70
C CYS A 62 -16.37 4.41 -1.69
N ARG A 63 -17.04 5.19 -0.84
CA ARG A 63 -18.06 4.67 0.09
C ARG A 63 -19.33 4.24 -0.64
N GLN A 64 -19.73 5.00 -1.67
CA GLN A 64 -20.95 4.76 -2.45
C GLN A 64 -20.81 3.57 -3.42
N THR A 65 -19.60 3.25 -3.88
CA THR A 65 -19.39 2.13 -4.83
C THR A 65 -19.46 0.73 -4.20
N CYS A 66 -19.41 0.61 -2.87
CA CYS A 66 -19.41 -0.67 -2.15
C CYS A 66 -20.77 -1.40 -2.11
N TRP A 67 -21.75 -0.99 -2.90
CA TRP A 67 -23.17 -1.31 -2.65
C TRP A 67 -23.68 -2.54 -3.40
N LYS A 68 -22.83 -3.22 -4.20
CA LYS A 68 -23.23 -4.39 -5.03
C LYS A 68 -24.02 -5.48 -4.27
N HIS A 69 -23.73 -5.69 -2.99
CA HIS A 69 -24.45 -6.66 -2.15
C HIS A 69 -24.93 -6.08 -0.81
N GLY A 70 -24.84 -4.75 -0.61
CA GLY A 70 -25.25 -4.07 0.63
C GLY A 70 -24.43 -4.38 1.90
N GLN A 71 -23.70 -5.50 1.95
CA GLN A 71 -22.99 -6.01 3.14
C GLN A 71 -21.90 -5.08 3.70
N ARG A 72 -21.48 -4.10 2.90
CA ARG A 72 -20.44 -3.13 3.27
C ARG A 72 -21.03 -1.75 3.57
N GLY A 73 -22.35 -1.58 3.63
CA GLY A 73 -23.00 -0.35 4.10
C GLY A 73 -22.79 -0.10 5.59
N ALA A 74 -23.08 1.12 6.05
CA ALA A 74 -22.93 1.48 7.47
C ALA A 74 -23.79 0.59 8.36
N GLU A 75 -25.06 0.41 8.01
CA GLU A 75 -26.02 -0.44 8.71
C GLU A 75 -25.57 -1.91 8.76
N ALA A 76 -25.17 -2.48 7.61
CA ALA A 76 -24.72 -3.87 7.55
C ALA A 76 -23.47 -4.13 8.42
N ARG A 77 -22.54 -3.16 8.49
CA ARG A 77 -21.38 -3.23 9.39
C ARG A 77 -21.78 -3.14 10.86
N GLN A 78 -22.74 -2.28 11.21
CA GLN A 78 -23.25 -2.15 12.57
C GLN A 78 -23.92 -3.46 13.03
N ALA A 79 -24.83 -4.00 12.21
CA ALA A 79 -25.47 -5.28 12.49
C ALA A 79 -24.45 -6.43 12.61
N ALA A 80 -23.37 -6.41 11.82
CA ALA A 80 -22.30 -7.40 11.96
C ALA A 80 -21.53 -7.28 13.28
N ARG A 81 -21.27 -6.06 13.76
CA ARG A 81 -20.64 -5.81 15.07
C ARG A 81 -21.53 -6.32 16.20
N GLU A 82 -22.81 -6.02 16.15
CA GLU A 82 -23.81 -6.46 17.13
C GLU A 82 -23.91 -7.99 17.18
N ARG A 83 -24.03 -8.65 16.02
CA ARG A 83 -24.00 -10.13 15.93
C ARG A 83 -22.72 -10.72 16.52
N GLY A 84 -21.57 -10.07 16.30
CA GLY A 84 -20.29 -10.50 16.86
C GLY A 84 -20.18 -10.27 18.37
N ALA A 85 -20.82 -9.21 18.88
CA ALA A 85 -20.90 -8.94 20.31
C ALA A 85 -21.82 -9.93 21.03
N ALA A 86 -22.98 -10.26 20.45
CA ALA A 86 -23.92 -11.25 21.00
C ALA A 86 -23.38 -12.70 20.99
N ARG A 87 -22.32 -12.96 20.21
CA ARG A 87 -21.63 -14.27 20.16
C ARG A 87 -20.51 -14.41 21.20
N ARG A 88 -20.09 -13.31 21.83
CA ARG A 88 -19.10 -13.31 22.90
C ARG A 88 -19.79 -13.51 24.25
#